data_AF-A0A6L5EXA6-F1
#
_entry.id   AF-A0A6L5EXA6-F1
#
_cell.length_a   1.000
_cell.length_b   1.000
_cell.length_c   1.000
_cell.angle_alpha   90.00
_cell.angle_beta   90.00
_cell.angle_gamma   90.00
#
_symmetry.space_group_name_H-M   'P 1'
#
loop_
_entity.id
_entity.type
_entity.pdbx_description
1 polymer ?
#
loop_
_entity_poly.entity_id
_entity_poly.type
_entity_poly.pdbx_seq_one_letter_code
_entity_poly.pdbx_strand_id
1 'polypeptide(L)'
;MTTTGGSEETADRSVGAYLRRHTNPPVFIISMIIALTFLVAGVFFTPATNKAASAVLDFISKNLGWLYILSATLFLGFVLAVMASRYGRLRLGPDDSRPEYRTLPWFAMLFTAGMGI
;
A
#
# COMPACT_ATOMS: atom_id res chain seq x y z
N MET A 1 -33.50 -39.25 -7.78
CA MET A 1 -33.69 -38.01 -7.00
C MET A 1 -32.63 -38.02 -5.91
N THR A 2 -31.97 -36.86 -5.70
CA THR A 2 -31.11 -36.46 -4.57
C THR A 2 -29.79 -37.19 -4.32
N THR A 3 -28.66 -36.63 -4.80
CA THR A 3 -27.44 -36.36 -3.99
C THR A 3 -26.55 -35.28 -4.67
N THR A 4 -26.96 -34.02 -4.63
CA THR A 4 -26.10 -32.87 -5.01
C THR A 4 -26.40 -31.74 -4.02
N GLY A 5 -25.69 -31.71 -2.89
CA GLY A 5 -25.96 -30.71 -1.84
C GLY A 5 -24.96 -30.67 -0.68
N GLY A 6 -24.01 -31.62 -0.59
CA GLY A 6 -23.05 -31.68 0.52
C GLY A 6 -21.71 -30.97 0.29
N SER A 7 -21.30 -30.72 -0.95
CA SER A 7 -19.99 -30.14 -1.27
C SER A 7 -19.98 -28.60 -1.34
N GLU A 8 -21.14 -27.97 -1.56
CA GLU A 8 -21.26 -26.51 -1.67
C GLU A 8 -21.41 -25.82 -0.30
N GLU A 9 -22.03 -26.48 0.68
CA GLU A 9 -22.28 -25.91 2.02
C GLU A 9 -20.99 -25.76 2.87
N THR A 10 -19.99 -26.62 2.66
CA THR A 10 -18.69 -26.55 3.33
C THR A 10 -17.78 -25.46 2.78
N ALA A 11 -17.93 -25.10 1.51
CA ALA A 11 -17.14 -24.06 0.86
C ALA A 11 -17.59 -22.65 1.28
N ASP A 12 -18.90 -22.42 1.39
CA ASP A 12 -19.46 -21.12 1.77
C ASP A 12 -19.18 -20.75 3.24
N ARG A 13 -19.27 -21.73 4.17
CA ARG A 13 -18.84 -21.55 5.57
C ARG A 13 -17.37 -21.19 5.69
N SER A 14 -16.53 -21.72 4.81
CA SER A 14 -15.11 -21.42 4.74
C SER A 14 -14.90 -19.95 4.34
N VAL A 15 -15.39 -19.53 3.18
CA VAL A 15 -15.13 -18.18 2.64
C VAL A 15 -15.64 -17.09 3.59
N GLY A 16 -16.87 -17.21 4.09
CA GLY A 16 -17.44 -16.24 5.02
C GLY A 16 -16.68 -16.15 6.35
N ALA A 17 -16.21 -17.29 6.88
CA ALA A 17 -15.40 -17.32 8.10
C ALA A 17 -13.96 -16.81 7.86
N TYR A 18 -13.37 -17.07 6.69
CA TYR A 18 -12.04 -16.58 6.31
C TYR A 18 -12.02 -15.05 6.17
N LEU A 19 -13.03 -14.48 5.49
CA LEU A 19 -13.17 -13.03 5.32
C LEU A 19 -13.37 -12.34 6.67
N ARG A 20 -14.23 -12.86 7.54
CA ARG A 20 -14.41 -12.29 8.89
C ARG A 20 -13.16 -12.37 9.78
N ARG A 21 -12.27 -13.34 9.56
CA ARG A 21 -11.02 -13.49 10.34
C ARG A 21 -9.90 -12.55 9.89
N HIS A 22 -9.82 -12.24 8.60
CA HIS A 22 -8.71 -11.46 8.03
C HIS A 22 -9.10 -10.05 7.62
N THR A 23 -10.38 -9.77 7.43
CA THR A 23 -10.88 -8.43 7.11
C THR A 23 -11.32 -7.74 8.39
N ASN A 24 -10.70 -6.61 8.71
CA ASN A 24 -11.16 -5.70 9.76
C ASN A 24 -12.38 -4.92 9.22
N PRO A 25 -13.62 -5.25 9.64
CA PRO A 25 -14.81 -4.74 8.97
C PRO A 25 -14.95 -3.21 9.03
N PRO A 26 -14.63 -2.53 10.15
CA PRO A 26 -14.58 -1.07 10.21
C PRO A 26 -13.67 -0.44 9.14
N VAL A 27 -12.44 -0.95 8.99
CA VAL A 27 -11.46 -0.40 8.05
C VAL A 27 -11.93 -0.59 6.61
N PHE A 28 -12.49 -1.75 6.29
CA PHE A 28 -13.00 -2.06 4.95
C PHE A 28 -14.18 -1.18 4.56
N ILE A 29 -15.16 -1.01 5.45
CA ILE A 29 -16.36 -0.21 5.14
C ILE A 29 -16.02 1.27 5.03
N ILE A 30 -15.18 1.81 5.92
CA ILE A 30 -14.79 3.22 5.87
C ILE A 30 -14.01 3.53 4.58
N SER A 31 -13.01 2.70 4.23
CA SER A 31 -12.22 2.91 3.01
C SER A 31 -13.06 2.78 1.74
N MET A 32 -13.99 1.81 1.70
CA MET A 32 -14.94 1.64 0.60
C MET A 32 -15.84 2.86 0.41
N ILE A 33 -16.43 3.39 1.49
CA ILE A 33 -17.29 4.58 1.42
C ILE A 33 -16.51 5.78 0.90
N ILE A 34 -15.28 6.01 1.42
CA ILE A 34 -14.44 7.11 0.97
C ILE A 34 -14.11 6.96 -0.52
N ALA A 35 -13.66 5.78 -0.95
CA ALA A 35 -13.31 5.52 -2.35
C ALA A 35 -14.51 5.71 -3.30
N LEU A 36 -15.68 5.15 -2.96
CA LEU A 36 -16.90 5.30 -3.77
C LEU A 36 -17.36 6.76 -3.83
N THR A 37 -17.27 7.50 -2.71
CA THR A 37 -17.63 8.93 -2.68
C THR A 37 -16.74 9.73 -3.63
N PHE A 38 -15.42 9.50 -3.59
CA PHE A 38 -14.48 10.14 -4.50
C PHE A 38 -14.73 9.77 -5.97
N LEU A 39 -15.06 8.51 -6.25
CA LEU A 39 -15.39 8.04 -7.59
C LEU A 39 -16.63 8.75 -8.14
N VAL A 40 -17.72 8.79 -7.37
CA VAL A 40 -18.98 9.47 -7.76
C VAL A 40 -18.74 10.97 -7.94
N ALA A 41 -18.03 11.62 -7.01
CA ALA A 41 -17.71 13.04 -7.14
C ALA A 41 -16.87 13.34 -8.40
N GLY A 42 -15.89 12.50 -8.72
CA GLY A 42 -15.04 12.67 -9.90
C GLY A 42 -15.80 12.52 -11.22
N VAL A 43 -16.72 11.56 -11.29
CA VAL A 43 -17.51 11.27 -12.51
C VAL A 43 -18.60 12.32 -12.75
N PHE A 44 -19.36 12.68 -11.71
CA PHE A 44 -20.51 13.58 -11.88
C PHE A 44 -20.16 15.07 -11.71
N PHE A 45 -19.10 15.40 -10.98
CA PHE A 45 -18.69 16.78 -10.66
C PHE A 45 -17.23 17.05 -11.04
N THR A 46 -16.84 16.70 -12.26
CA THR A 46 -15.48 16.87 -12.78
C THR A 46 -14.88 18.28 -12.61
N PRO A 47 -15.57 19.39 -12.98
CA PRO A 47 -14.96 20.72 -12.87
C PRO A 47 -14.75 21.17 -11.42
N ALA A 48 -15.69 20.84 -10.52
CA ALA A 48 -15.56 21.15 -9.10
C ALA A 48 -14.44 20.34 -8.45
N THR A 49 -14.35 19.04 -8.77
CA THR A 49 -13.30 18.14 -8.28
C THR A 49 -11.92 18.61 -8.74
N ASN A 50 -11.78 19.01 -10.01
CA ASN A 50 -10.50 19.52 -10.53
C ASN A 50 -10.09 20.84 -9.85
N LYS A 51 -11.04 21.76 -9.65
CA LYS A 51 -10.76 23.02 -8.95
C LYS A 51 -10.34 22.77 -7.50
N ALA A 52 -11.01 21.86 -6.81
CA ALA A 52 -10.67 21.48 -5.44
C ALA A 52 -9.28 20.82 -5.37
N ALA A 53 -9.01 19.84 -6.23
CA ALA A 53 -7.71 19.17 -6.31
C ALA A 53 -6.57 20.15 -6.60
N SER A 54 -6.78 21.08 -7.55
CA SER A 54 -5.80 22.11 -7.88
C SER A 54 -5.55 23.07 -6.71
N ALA A 55 -6.60 23.51 -6.02
CA ALA A 55 -6.47 24.38 -4.84
C ALA A 55 -5.71 23.70 -3.70
N VAL A 56 -5.96 22.40 -3.48
CA VAL A 56 -5.25 21.60 -2.47
C VAL A 56 -3.79 21.41 -2.86
N LEU A 57 -3.50 21.08 -4.13
CA LEU A 57 -2.14 20.94 -4.64
C LEU A 57 -1.35 22.25 -4.47
N ASP A 58 -1.96 23.38 -4.83
CA ASP A 58 -1.37 24.71 -4.65
C ASP A 58 -1.08 25.01 -3.18
N PHE A 59 -2.01 24.70 -2.30
CA PHE A 59 -1.86 24.91 -0.86
C PHE A 59 -0.71 24.07 -0.28
N ILE A 60 -0.66 22.77 -0.62
CA ILE A 60 0.40 21.87 -0.18
C ILE A 60 1.75 22.33 -0.72
N SER A 61 1.82 22.66 -2.02
CA SER A 61 3.09 23.06 -2.65
C SER A 61 3.62 24.38 -2.07
N LYS A 62 2.75 25.37 -1.82
CA LYS A 62 3.15 26.67 -1.27
C LYS A 62 3.55 26.61 0.20
N ASN A 63 2.81 25.85 1.03
CA ASN A 63 3.03 25.84 2.49
C ASN A 63 3.91 24.69 2.97
N LEU A 64 3.79 23.51 2.36
CA LEU A 64 4.48 22.28 2.75
C LEU A 64 5.59 21.88 1.77
N GLY A 65 5.82 22.62 0.68
CA GLY A 65 6.86 22.31 -0.30
C GLY A 65 8.27 22.26 0.30
N TRP A 66 8.59 23.16 1.23
CA TRP A 66 9.88 23.15 1.94
C TRP A 66 10.03 21.88 2.82
N LEU A 67 8.96 21.47 3.51
CA LEU A 67 8.95 20.26 4.32
C LEU A 67 9.06 19.01 3.44
N TYR A 68 8.43 19.01 2.27
CA TYR A 68 8.54 17.92 1.29
C TYR A 68 10.00 17.72 0.84
N ILE A 69 10.67 18.80 0.41
CA ILE A 69 12.07 18.75 -0.03
C ILE A 69 12.99 18.33 1.13
N LEU A 70 12.84 18.94 2.31
CA LEU A 70 13.63 18.57 3.48
C LEU A 70 13.42 17.12 3.89
N SER A 71 12.18 16.63 3.89
CA SER A 71 11.87 15.25 4.23
C SER A 71 12.50 14.28 3.23
N ALA A 72 12.39 14.55 1.93
CA ALA A 72 13.01 13.72 0.90
C ALA A 72 14.53 13.66 1.06
N THR A 73 15.19 14.81 1.24
CA THR A 73 16.64 14.87 1.50
C THR A 73 17.02 14.20 2.81
N LEU A 74 16.22 14.37 3.86
CA LEU A 74 16.45 13.76 5.17
C LEU A 74 16.32 12.23 5.10
N PHE A 75 15.30 11.68 4.44
CA PHE A 75 15.17 10.23 4.25
C PHE A 75 16.30 9.66 3.39
N LEU A 76 16.70 10.36 2.31
CA LEU A 76 17.85 9.95 1.52
C LEU A 76 19.13 9.93 2.37
N GLY A 77 19.40 11.02 3.09
CA GLY A 77 20.54 11.12 4.00
C GLY A 77 20.50 10.06 5.10
N PHE A 78 19.32 9.78 5.66
CA PHE A 78 19.11 8.75 6.67
C PHE A 78 19.43 7.35 6.14
N VAL A 79 18.94 6.99 4.95
CA VAL A 79 19.23 5.68 4.34
C VAL A 79 20.72 5.54 4.01
N LEU A 80 21.37 6.58 3.50
CA LEU A 80 22.82 6.59 3.27
C LEU A 80 23.62 6.48 4.57
N ALA A 81 23.19 7.17 5.63
CA ALA A 81 23.80 7.07 6.94
C ALA A 81 23.65 5.65 7.52
N VAL A 82 22.46 5.04 7.42
CA VAL A 82 22.23 3.65 7.83
C VAL A 82 23.12 2.69 7.04
N MET A 83 23.24 2.87 5.73
CA MET A 83 24.10 2.08 4.85
C MET A 83 25.58 2.16 5.25
N ALA A 84 26.10 3.35 5.56
CA ALA A 84 27.48 3.55 5.99
C ALA A 84 27.74 3.13 7.45
N SER A 85 26.70 3.10 8.29
CA SER A 85 26.81 2.76 9.70
C SER A 85 26.97 1.25 9.97
N ARG A 86 27.25 0.89 11.22
CA ARG A 86 27.23 -0.50 11.71
C ARG A 86 25.91 -1.23 11.47
N TYR A 87 24.79 -0.50 11.36
CA TYR A 87 23.46 -1.06 11.18
C TYR A 87 23.23 -1.61 9.77
N GLY A 88 23.96 -1.13 8.75
CA GLY A 88 23.88 -1.66 7.39
C GLY A 88 24.39 -3.09 7.24
N ARG A 89 25.16 -3.60 8.21
CA ARG A 89 25.64 -4.99 8.25
C ARG A 89 24.69 -5.96 8.94
N LEU A 90 23.62 -5.45 9.57
CA LEU A 90 22.67 -6.28 10.29
C LEU A 90 21.79 -7.04 9.31
N ARG A 91 21.71 -8.37 9.48
CA ARG A 91 20.80 -9.21 8.69
C ARG A 91 19.38 -9.06 9.24
N LEU A 92 18.41 -8.85 8.35
CA LEU A 92 17.00 -8.74 8.70
C LEU A 92 16.41 -10.15 8.86
N GLY A 93 16.69 -10.79 9.98
CA GLY A 93 16.26 -12.14 10.32
C GLY A 93 17.06 -12.73 11.48
N PRO A 94 16.78 -13.97 11.88
CA PRO A 94 17.64 -14.69 12.82
C PRO A 94 19.10 -14.74 12.34
N ASP A 95 20.06 -14.87 13.25
CA ASP A 95 21.50 -14.78 12.91
C ASP A 95 21.95 -15.82 11.84
N ASP A 96 21.28 -16.97 11.78
CA ASP A 96 21.52 -18.05 10.79
C ASP A 96 20.64 -17.92 9.52
N SER A 97 19.95 -16.80 9.34
CA SER A 97 19.16 -16.57 8.13
C SER A 97 20.05 -16.46 6.89
N ARG A 98 19.62 -17.14 5.83
CA ARG A 98 20.21 -17.07 4.49
C ARG A 98 19.21 -16.39 3.54
N PRO A 99 19.68 -15.65 2.53
CA PRO A 99 18.79 -15.04 1.55
C PRO A 99 17.99 -16.11 0.81
N GLU A 100 16.67 -15.95 0.77
CA GLU A 100 15.74 -16.86 0.09
C GLU A 100 15.84 -16.76 -1.44
N TYR A 101 16.12 -15.55 -1.94
CA TYR A 101 16.28 -15.26 -3.37
C TYR A 101 17.73 -14.92 -3.71
N ARG A 102 18.16 -15.33 -4.91
CA ARG A 102 19.45 -14.87 -5.47
C ARG A 102 19.40 -13.36 -5.73
N THR A 103 20.56 -12.72 -5.70
CA THR A 103 20.70 -11.24 -5.83
C THR A 103 20.04 -10.67 -7.08
N LEU A 104 20.09 -11.37 -8.21
CA LEU A 104 19.53 -10.90 -9.47
C LEU A 104 17.98 -10.93 -9.49
N PRO A 105 17.30 -12.06 -9.19
CA PRO A 105 15.84 -12.06 -8.99
C PRO A 105 15.37 -11.06 -7.93
N TRP A 106 16.10 -10.90 -6.82
CA TRP A 106 15.76 -9.93 -5.78
C TRP A 106 15.84 -8.49 -6.29
N PHE A 107 16.87 -8.14 -7.07
CA PHE A 107 16.97 -6.81 -7.68
C PHE A 107 15.85 -6.54 -8.69
N ALA A 108 15.46 -7.55 -9.47
CA ALA A 108 14.32 -7.44 -10.39
C ALA A 108 13.01 -7.14 -9.64
N MET A 109 12.78 -7.77 -8.48
CA MET A 109 11.61 -7.49 -7.64
C MET A 109 11.58 -6.03 -7.15
N LEU A 110 12.72 -5.47 -6.75
CA LEU A 110 12.82 -4.06 -6.35
C LEU A 110 12.51 -3.10 -7.49
N PHE A 111 12.99 -3.41 -8.70
CA PHE A 111 12.74 -2.58 -9.88
C PHE A 111 11.26 -2.58 -10.27
N THR A 112 10.61 -3.75 -10.25
CA THR A 112 9.17 -3.88 -10.48
C THR A 112 8.34 -3.17 -9.42
N ALA A 113 8.74 -3.22 -8.14
CA ALA A 113 8.04 -2.52 -7.07
C ALA A 113 8.19 -1.00 -7.17
N GLY A 114 9.30 -0.50 -7.72
CA GLY A 114 9.61 0.93 -7.79
C GLY A 114 9.06 1.66 -9.02
N MET A 115 8.95 0.99 -10.17
CA MET A 115 8.42 1.61 -11.39
C MET A 115 6.90 1.40 -11.53
N GLY A 116 6.14 2.48 -11.38
CA GLY A 116 4.70 2.53 -11.71
C GLY A 116 4.42 3.09 -13.12
N ILE A 117 3.20 2.89 -13.61
CA ILE A 117 2.67 3.53 -14.84
C ILE A 117 1.87 4.79 -14.51
#